data_AF-A0A165MMR9-F1
#
_entry.id   AF-A0A165MMR9-F1
#
_cell.length_a   1.000
_cell.length_b   1.000
_cell.length_c   1.000
_cell.angle_alpha   90.00
_cell.angle_beta   90.00
_cell.angle_gamma   90.00
#
_symmetry.space_group_name_H-M   'P 1'
#
loop_
_entity.id
_entity.type
_entity.pdbx_description
1 polymer ?
#
loop_
_entity_poly.entity_id
_entity_poly.type
_entity_poly.pdbx_seq_one_letter_code
_entity_poly.pdbx_strand_id
1 'polypeptide(L)'
;MPNHSKPTVKEIRSVARTATRILKDEHLNCCVFGSLACNLYGTNRRPNDVDLVVMAGPYDLEQLKELLTIADRRFYLIPSQNPEAKYKVLYFRLRGRKRSCKVDILRPRIMTIPAIPRRRIEDIEGIPVMPISALLLMKLKGWSDSKVSKRTDALYKERNAVADINDLLAIAKERNLWMPSETWLPKTFQRRAVNRVQAYVNEVKGTDMFWDAIGYEV
;
A
#
# COMPACT_ATOMS: atom_id res chain seq x y z
N MET A 1 -7.94 -15.82 -16.86
CA MET A 1 -6.63 -15.15 -16.65
C MET A 1 -5.53 -16.16 -16.81
N PRO A 2 -4.41 -15.85 -17.48
CA PRO A 2 -3.38 -16.85 -17.68
C PRO A 2 -2.76 -17.22 -16.31
N ASN A 3 -2.80 -18.52 -16.00
CA ASN A 3 -2.44 -19.06 -14.71
C ASN A 3 -0.91 -18.98 -14.57
N HIS A 4 -0.44 -17.97 -13.85
CA HIS A 4 0.98 -17.63 -13.75
C HIS A 4 1.46 -17.87 -12.33
N SER A 5 2.61 -18.53 -12.19
CA SER A 5 3.24 -18.71 -10.88
C SER A 5 3.48 -17.35 -10.23
N LYS A 6 3.01 -17.21 -8.99
CA LYS A 6 3.05 -15.95 -8.25
C LYS A 6 4.48 -15.42 -8.15
N PRO A 7 4.71 -14.10 -8.27
CA PRO A 7 6.01 -13.49 -8.05
C PRO A 7 6.58 -13.84 -6.66
N THR A 8 7.89 -14.04 -6.58
CA THR A 8 8.61 -14.16 -5.29
C THR A 8 8.75 -12.79 -4.63
N VAL A 9 8.95 -12.77 -3.30
CA VAL A 9 9.18 -11.50 -2.57
C VAL A 9 10.38 -10.75 -3.14
N LYS A 10 11.47 -11.46 -3.45
CA LYS A 10 12.67 -10.87 -4.07
C LYS A 10 12.37 -10.24 -5.43
N GLU A 11 11.55 -10.89 -6.26
CA GLU A 11 11.10 -10.33 -7.53
C GLU A 11 10.26 -9.08 -7.32
N ILE A 12 9.27 -9.10 -6.42
CA ILE A 12 8.40 -7.96 -6.14
C ILE A 12 9.21 -6.76 -5.63
N ARG A 13 10.13 -6.97 -4.69
CA ARG A 13 11.06 -5.92 -4.23
C ARG A 13 11.93 -5.38 -5.36
N SER A 14 12.37 -6.24 -6.29
CA SER A 14 13.11 -5.80 -7.48
C SER A 14 12.25 -4.97 -8.44
N VAL A 15 10.98 -5.32 -8.62
CA VAL A 15 10.03 -4.52 -9.42
C VAL A 15 9.82 -3.16 -8.77
N ALA A 16 9.58 -3.14 -7.45
CA ALA A 16 9.41 -1.90 -6.69
C ALA A 16 10.62 -0.99 -6.82
N ARG A 17 11.85 -1.48 -6.57
CA ARG A 17 13.09 -0.70 -6.76
C ARG A 17 13.22 -0.14 -8.17
N THR A 18 12.85 -0.93 -9.19
CA THR A 18 12.92 -0.49 -10.58
C THR A 18 11.94 0.65 -10.84
N ALA A 19 10.68 0.49 -10.43
CA ALA A 19 9.64 1.49 -10.61
C ALA A 19 9.93 2.79 -9.84
N THR A 20 10.32 2.68 -8.57
CA THR A 20 10.59 3.86 -7.73
C THR A 20 11.84 4.60 -8.18
N ARG A 21 12.87 3.89 -8.68
CA ARG A 21 14.04 4.53 -9.29
C ARG A 21 13.65 5.35 -10.52
N ILE A 22 12.89 4.77 -11.46
CA ILE A 22 12.44 5.48 -12.66
C ILE A 22 11.66 6.74 -12.28
N LEU A 23 10.71 6.64 -11.34
CA LEU A 23 9.94 7.80 -10.88
C LEU A 23 10.83 8.86 -10.21
N LYS A 24 11.83 8.43 -9.44
CA LYS A 24 12.80 9.34 -8.79
C LYS A 24 13.70 10.04 -9.80
N ASP A 25 14.12 9.35 -10.86
CA ASP A 25 14.93 9.90 -11.96
C ASP A 25 14.15 11.01 -12.69
N GLU A 26 12.81 10.91 -12.72
CA GLU A 26 11.87 11.92 -13.24
C GLU A 26 11.43 12.95 -12.18
N HIS A 27 12.16 13.05 -11.06
CA HIS A 27 11.89 13.95 -9.93
C HIS A 27 10.50 13.79 -9.27
N LEU A 28 9.87 12.64 -9.43
CA LEU A 28 8.56 12.35 -8.83
C LEU A 28 8.74 11.70 -7.45
N ASN A 29 8.20 12.36 -6.43
CA ASN A 29 8.17 11.81 -5.09
C ASN A 29 7.14 10.67 -5.00
N CYS A 30 7.58 9.48 -4.64
CA CYS A 30 6.72 8.31 -4.54
C CYS A 30 7.11 7.39 -3.38
N CYS A 31 6.19 6.51 -2.99
CA CYS A 31 6.48 5.44 -2.05
C CYS A 31 5.60 4.22 -2.32
N VAL A 32 6.08 3.03 -1.93
CA VAL A 32 5.27 1.82 -1.89
C VAL A 32 4.32 1.85 -0.70
N PHE A 33 3.12 1.31 -0.89
CA PHE A 33 2.15 1.07 0.18
C PHE A 33 1.57 -0.34 0.05
N GLY A 34 0.48 -0.64 0.75
CA GLY A 34 -0.26 -1.89 0.52
C GLY A 34 0.44 -3.13 1.07
N SER A 35 0.40 -4.23 0.33
CA SER A 35 0.89 -5.53 0.80
C SER A 35 2.42 -5.59 0.92
N LEU A 36 3.10 -5.00 -0.07
CA LEU A 36 4.57 -4.96 -0.10
C LEU A 36 5.13 -4.11 1.04
N ALA A 37 4.50 -2.96 1.33
CA ALA A 37 4.95 -2.11 2.43
C ALA A 37 4.85 -2.84 3.78
N CYS A 38 3.75 -3.57 4.05
CA CYS A 38 3.66 -4.41 5.25
C CYS A 38 4.80 -5.43 5.33
N ASN A 39 5.06 -6.14 4.24
CA ASN A 39 6.14 -7.11 4.21
C ASN A 39 7.54 -6.49 4.41
N LEU A 40 7.75 -5.25 3.96
CA LEU A 40 9.00 -4.51 4.21
C LEU A 40 9.15 -4.09 5.67
N TYR A 41 8.04 -3.80 6.37
CA TYR A 41 8.07 -3.54 7.82
C TYR A 41 8.27 -4.81 8.66
N GLY A 42 8.09 -6.00 8.07
CA GLY A 42 8.33 -7.28 8.74
C GLY A 42 7.08 -8.15 8.94
N THR A 43 5.93 -7.81 8.34
CA THR A 43 4.77 -8.71 8.43
C THR A 43 5.02 -10.01 7.65
N ASN A 44 4.40 -11.10 8.12
CA ASN A 44 4.62 -12.44 7.57
C ASN A 44 4.00 -12.67 6.19
N ARG A 45 3.11 -11.76 5.76
CA ARG A 45 2.34 -11.95 4.54
C ARG A 45 3.18 -11.72 3.29
N ARG A 46 3.09 -12.66 2.34
CA ARG A 46 3.71 -12.52 1.02
C ARG A 46 2.90 -11.55 0.13
N PRO A 47 3.51 -10.46 -0.37
CA PRO A 47 2.88 -9.60 -1.36
C PRO A 47 2.74 -10.33 -2.70
N ASN A 48 1.83 -9.86 -3.55
CA ASN A 48 1.64 -10.40 -4.92
C ASN A 48 1.86 -9.33 -6.01
N ASP A 49 1.82 -8.06 -5.63
CA ASP A 49 1.80 -6.87 -6.46
C ASP A 49 2.64 -5.76 -5.82
N VAL A 50 2.89 -4.72 -6.60
CA VAL A 50 3.51 -3.48 -6.13
C VAL A 50 2.45 -2.38 -6.20
N ASP A 51 2.11 -1.82 -5.05
CA ASP A 51 1.24 -0.64 -4.97
C ASP A 51 2.07 0.61 -4.70
N LEU A 52 1.97 1.63 -5.55
CA LEU A 52 2.70 2.89 -5.47
C LEU A 52 1.76 4.07 -5.23
N VAL A 53 2.20 5.03 -4.43
CA VAL A 53 1.62 6.37 -4.36
C VAL A 53 2.62 7.36 -4.91
N VAL A 54 2.22 8.15 -5.90
CA VAL A 54 2.99 9.28 -6.43
C VAL A 54 2.35 10.57 -5.92
N MET A 55 3.10 11.36 -5.14
CA MET A 55 2.54 12.45 -4.34
C MET A 55 1.99 13.60 -5.17
N ALA A 56 2.81 14.12 -6.08
CA ALA A 56 2.49 15.24 -6.94
C ALA A 56 3.36 15.18 -8.20
N GLY A 57 2.95 15.89 -9.24
CA GLY A 57 3.64 15.96 -10.51
C GLY A 57 2.66 16.22 -11.66
N PRO A 58 3.17 16.56 -12.85
CA PRO A 58 2.36 16.98 -13.99
C PRO A 58 1.59 15.83 -14.64
N TYR A 59 2.03 14.57 -14.43
CA TYR A 59 1.51 13.40 -15.13
C TYR A 59 0.23 12.83 -14.51
N ASP A 60 -0.82 12.58 -15.27
CA ASP A 60 -1.93 11.77 -14.80
C ASP A 60 -1.52 10.28 -14.58
N LEU A 61 -2.49 9.44 -14.15
CA LEU A 61 -2.19 8.04 -13.85
C LEU A 61 -1.80 7.21 -15.08
N GLU A 62 -2.34 7.50 -16.27
CA GLU A 62 -1.98 6.75 -17.48
C GLU A 62 -0.61 7.21 -17.98
N GLN A 63 -0.34 8.51 -17.95
CA GLN A 63 0.97 9.08 -18.27
C GLN A 63 2.08 8.54 -17.35
N LEU A 64 1.81 8.36 -16.05
CA LEU A 64 2.75 7.72 -15.12
C LEU A 64 3.06 6.27 -15.50
N LYS A 65 2.06 5.52 -16.01
CA LYS A 65 2.29 4.15 -16.48
C LYS A 65 3.10 4.14 -17.78
N GLU A 66 2.77 5.04 -18.70
CA GLU A 66 3.49 5.19 -19.97
C GLU A 66 4.97 5.51 -19.73
N LEU A 67 5.25 6.43 -18.82
CA LEU A 67 6.61 6.78 -18.38
C LEU A 67 7.40 5.53 -17.94
N LEU A 68 6.81 4.65 -17.13
CA LEU A 68 7.46 3.40 -16.74
C LEU A 68 7.70 2.45 -17.92
N THR A 69 6.76 2.36 -18.88
CA THR A 69 6.92 1.54 -20.09
C THR A 69 7.98 2.05 -21.05
N ILE A 70 8.16 3.37 -21.13
CA ILE A 70 9.19 4.01 -21.96
C ILE A 70 10.56 3.78 -21.34
N ALA A 71 10.68 3.97 -20.03
CA ALA A 71 11.94 3.85 -19.32
C ALA A 71 12.47 2.40 -19.21
N ASP A 72 11.58 1.40 -19.14
CA ASP A 72 11.97 0.00 -19.09
C ASP A 72 10.94 -0.91 -19.79
N ARG A 73 11.38 -1.54 -20.89
CA ARG A 73 10.57 -2.43 -21.76
C ARG A 73 9.99 -3.67 -21.06
N ARG A 74 10.41 -3.94 -19.82
CA ARG A 74 9.81 -4.99 -18.98
C ARG A 74 8.45 -4.55 -18.44
N PHE A 75 8.21 -3.24 -18.29
CA PHE A 75 6.86 -2.73 -18.04
C PHE A 75 6.03 -2.79 -19.31
N TYR A 76 4.76 -3.15 -19.17
CA TYR A 76 3.81 -3.19 -20.26
C TYR A 76 2.36 -3.05 -19.77
N LEU A 77 1.50 -2.55 -20.65
CA LEU A 77 0.09 -2.28 -20.37
C LEU A 77 -0.81 -3.37 -20.95
N ILE A 78 -1.84 -3.76 -20.20
CA ILE A 78 -2.92 -4.64 -20.66
C ILE A 78 -4.25 -3.88 -20.50
N PRO A 79 -5.18 -3.92 -21.48
CA PRO A 79 -6.53 -3.40 -21.29
C PRO A 79 -7.21 -3.97 -20.04
N SER A 80 -8.06 -3.18 -19.38
CA SER A 80 -8.87 -3.67 -18.27
C SER A 80 -9.79 -4.81 -18.73
N GLN A 81 -10.11 -5.72 -17.82
CA GLN A 81 -11.10 -6.78 -18.09
C GLN A 81 -12.53 -6.26 -18.12
N ASN A 82 -12.78 -5.09 -17.51
CA ASN A 82 -14.05 -4.42 -17.68
C ASN A 82 -14.01 -3.71 -19.05
N PRO A 83 -14.85 -4.10 -20.03
CA PRO A 83 -14.86 -3.49 -21.36
C PRO A 83 -15.16 -1.98 -21.33
N GLU A 84 -15.87 -1.49 -20.31
CA GLU A 84 -16.21 -0.08 -20.14
C GLU A 84 -15.09 0.74 -19.49
N ALA A 85 -14.10 0.07 -18.90
CA ALA A 85 -12.99 0.75 -18.24
C ALA A 85 -11.97 1.24 -19.27
N LYS A 86 -11.82 2.56 -19.35
CA LYS A 86 -10.84 3.22 -20.23
C LYS A 86 -9.39 3.13 -19.75
N TYR A 87 -9.16 2.62 -18.53
CA TYR A 87 -7.82 2.52 -17.95
C TYR A 87 -7.13 1.21 -18.37
N LYS A 88 -5.79 1.25 -18.45
CA LYS A 88 -4.96 0.06 -18.66
C LYS A 88 -4.32 -0.39 -17.34
N VAL A 89 -4.08 -1.69 -17.21
CA VAL A 89 -3.40 -2.29 -16.06
C VAL A 89 -1.92 -2.43 -16.38
N LEU A 90 -1.06 -1.92 -15.50
CA LEU A 90 0.38 -1.99 -15.65
C LEU A 90 0.94 -3.29 -15.05
N TYR A 91 1.78 -3.96 -15.82
CA TYR A 91 2.48 -5.17 -15.42
C TYR A 91 3.98 -5.03 -15.68
N PHE A 92 4.78 -5.75 -14.90
CA PHE A 92 6.21 -5.93 -15.10
C PHE A 92 6.52 -7.38 -15.43
N ARG A 93 7.24 -7.61 -16.52
CA ARG A 93 7.64 -8.94 -17.00
C ARG A 93 8.74 -9.52 -16.12
N LEU A 94 8.47 -10.66 -15.51
CA LEU A 94 9.43 -11.42 -14.70
C LEU A 94 10.14 -12.47 -15.57
N ARG A 95 11.29 -12.96 -15.07
CA ARG A 95 11.98 -14.09 -15.70
C ARG A 95 11.11 -15.35 -15.59
N GLY A 96 11.07 -16.12 -16.68
CA GLY A 96 10.26 -17.34 -16.80
C GLY A 96 9.04 -17.17 -17.71
N ARG A 97 8.47 -18.29 -18.14
CA ARG A 97 7.41 -18.31 -19.16
C ARG A 97 6.13 -17.64 -18.64
N LYS A 98 5.76 -16.53 -19.29
CA LYS A 98 4.55 -15.74 -19.02
C LYS A 98 4.41 -15.27 -17.56
N ARG A 99 5.50 -15.03 -16.83
CA ARG A 99 5.41 -14.54 -15.43
C ARG A 99 5.40 -13.02 -15.39
N SER A 100 4.53 -12.43 -14.56
CA SER A 100 4.43 -10.98 -14.41
C SER A 100 4.03 -10.57 -13.00
N CYS A 101 4.43 -9.37 -12.61
CA CYS A 101 4.02 -8.71 -11.38
C CYS A 101 3.13 -7.52 -11.74
N LYS A 102 1.96 -7.39 -11.11
CA LYS A 102 1.09 -6.24 -11.29
C LYS A 102 1.68 -5.04 -10.55
N VAL A 103 1.60 -3.87 -11.16
CA VAL A 103 2.00 -2.60 -10.54
C VAL A 103 0.82 -1.64 -10.59
N ASP A 104 0.31 -1.25 -9.43
CA ASP A 104 -0.75 -0.26 -9.32
C ASP A 104 -0.14 1.09 -8.90
N ILE A 105 -0.55 2.16 -9.57
CA ILE A 105 -0.10 3.52 -9.29
C ILE A 105 -1.33 4.34 -8.89
N LEU A 106 -1.21 5.02 -7.75
CA LEU A 106 -2.23 5.91 -7.22
C LEU A 106 -1.65 7.29 -6.92
N ARG A 107 -2.55 8.24 -6.74
CA ARG A 107 -2.26 9.57 -6.23
C ARG A 107 -2.93 9.80 -4.89
N PRO A 108 -2.43 10.74 -4.06
CA PRO A 108 -3.17 11.24 -2.91
C PRO A 108 -4.61 11.62 -3.29
N ARG A 109 -5.52 11.58 -2.31
CA ARG A 109 -6.99 11.75 -2.46
C ARG A 109 -7.71 10.57 -3.08
N ILE A 110 -7.11 9.81 -4.00
CA ILE A 110 -7.68 8.54 -4.46
C ILE A 110 -7.71 7.59 -3.25
N MET A 111 -8.88 7.00 -2.98
CA MET A 111 -9.12 6.20 -1.77
C MET A 111 -8.78 6.93 -0.45
N THR A 112 -8.82 8.27 -0.46
CA THR A 112 -8.43 9.15 0.67
C THR A 112 -7.01 8.90 1.20
N ILE A 113 -6.09 8.46 0.33
CA ILE A 113 -4.67 8.35 0.66
C ILE A 113 -4.13 9.74 1.04
N PRO A 114 -3.45 9.89 2.21
CA PRO A 114 -2.87 11.17 2.61
C PRO A 114 -1.68 11.53 1.71
N ALA A 115 -1.48 12.83 1.49
CA ALA A 115 -0.23 13.31 0.91
C ALA A 115 0.90 13.13 1.94
N ILE A 116 2.02 12.53 1.54
CA ILE A 116 3.12 12.21 2.45
C ILE A 116 4.29 13.15 2.15
N PRO A 117 4.75 13.97 3.12
CA PRO A 117 5.93 14.78 2.95
C PRO A 117 7.15 13.90 2.64
N ARG A 118 8.01 14.34 1.72
CA ARG A 118 9.23 13.59 1.33
C ARG A 118 10.07 13.14 2.53
N ARG A 119 10.23 14.00 3.54
CA ARG A 119 10.98 13.72 4.78
C ARG A 119 10.39 12.61 5.66
N ARG A 120 9.14 12.22 5.43
CA ARG A 120 8.47 11.16 6.19
C ARG A 120 8.60 9.81 5.51
N ILE A 121 8.76 9.78 4.18
CA ILE A 121 8.93 8.53 3.43
C ILE A 121 10.15 7.79 3.97
N GLU A 122 9.93 6.55 4.41
CA GLU A 122 11.00 5.69 4.93
C GLU A 122 11.72 5.02 3.77
N ASP A 123 13.03 4.79 3.88
CA ASP A 123 13.76 3.95 2.93
C ASP A 123 14.04 2.60 3.60
N ILE A 124 13.48 1.53 3.02
CA ILE A 124 13.69 0.17 3.50
C ILE A 124 14.23 -0.66 2.34
N GLU A 125 15.47 -1.14 2.47
CA GLU A 125 16.17 -1.91 1.43
C GLU A 125 16.25 -1.19 0.06
N GLY A 126 16.41 0.14 0.05
CA GLY A 126 16.48 0.96 -1.16
C GLY A 126 15.11 1.18 -1.82
N ILE A 127 14.02 0.94 -1.10
CA ILE A 127 12.65 1.15 -1.56
C ILE A 127 12.04 2.27 -0.69
N PRO A 128 11.53 3.36 -1.29
CA PRO A 128 10.76 4.35 -0.54
C PRO A 128 9.42 3.73 -0.11
N VAL A 129 9.12 3.71 1.18
CA VAL A 129 7.95 3.08 1.82
C VAL A 129 7.10 4.13 2.52
N MET A 130 5.77 3.97 2.41
CA MET A 130 4.81 4.74 3.19
C MET A 130 5.12 4.62 4.68
N PRO A 131 5.15 5.73 5.44
CA PRO A 131 5.47 5.70 6.88
C PRO A 131 4.52 4.76 7.62
N ILE A 132 5.02 4.06 8.64
CA ILE A 132 4.23 3.03 9.35
C ILE A 132 2.91 3.60 9.92
N SER A 133 2.91 4.85 10.38
CA SER A 133 1.72 5.55 10.88
C SER A 133 0.62 5.65 9.82
N ALA A 134 0.96 6.12 8.61
CA ALA A 134 0.00 6.16 7.50
C ALA A 134 -0.41 4.76 7.04
N LEU A 135 0.53 3.83 6.95
CA LEU A 135 0.27 2.48 6.46
C LEU A 135 -0.72 1.73 7.35
N LEU A 136 -0.53 1.79 8.67
CA LEU A 136 -1.42 1.18 9.67
C LEU A 136 -2.86 1.71 9.52
N LEU A 137 -3.04 3.03 9.44
CA LEU A 137 -4.37 3.63 9.28
C LEU A 137 -5.00 3.33 7.93
N MET A 138 -4.19 3.20 6.88
CA MET A 138 -4.66 2.77 5.56
C MET A 138 -5.16 1.32 5.58
N LYS A 139 -4.51 0.42 6.34
CA LYS A 139 -4.97 -0.96 6.52
C LYS A 139 -6.25 -1.03 7.34
N LEU A 140 -6.32 -0.27 8.43
CA LEU A 140 -7.51 -0.14 9.26
C LEU A 140 -8.72 0.38 8.45
N LYS A 141 -8.49 1.39 7.60
CA LYS A 141 -9.50 1.85 6.64
C LYS A 141 -9.93 0.73 5.68
N GLY A 142 -8.97 0.02 5.09
CA GLY A 142 -9.27 -1.08 4.16
C GLY A 142 -10.09 -2.20 4.79
N TRP A 143 -9.79 -2.56 6.04
CA TRP A 143 -10.59 -3.49 6.85
C TRP A 143 -12.02 -2.96 7.05
N SER A 144 -12.16 -1.73 7.55
CA SER A 144 -13.47 -1.13 7.81
C SER A 144 -14.34 -1.02 6.56
N ASP A 145 -13.76 -0.61 5.42
CA ASP A 145 -14.49 -0.53 4.15
C ASP A 145 -14.88 -1.91 3.61
N SER A 146 -14.06 -2.94 3.86
CA SER A 146 -14.36 -4.31 3.42
C SER A 146 -15.62 -4.87 4.06
N LYS A 147 -15.93 -4.47 5.30
CA LYS A 147 -17.16 -4.87 6.02
C LYS A 147 -18.45 -4.38 5.37
N VAL A 148 -18.40 -3.25 4.66
CA VAL A 148 -19.54 -2.69 3.95
C VAL A 148 -19.68 -3.30 2.54
N SER A 149 -18.65 -3.98 2.04
CA SER A 149 -18.64 -4.54 0.71
C SER A 149 -19.39 -5.87 0.64
N LYS A 150 -20.40 -5.96 -0.25
CA LYS A 150 -21.14 -7.21 -0.53
C LYS A 150 -20.36 -8.22 -1.37
N ARG A 151 -19.08 -7.98 -1.68
CA ARG A 151 -18.30 -8.84 -2.58
C ARG A 151 -17.71 -10.03 -1.83
N THR A 152 -17.78 -11.22 -2.41
CA THR A 152 -17.25 -12.47 -1.81
C THR A 152 -15.73 -12.46 -1.61
N ASP A 153 -14.96 -11.70 -2.42
CA ASP A 153 -13.53 -11.50 -2.20
C ASP A 153 -13.20 -10.60 -1.00
N ALA A 154 -14.20 -9.94 -0.40
CA ALA A 154 -14.04 -9.11 0.78
C ALA A 154 -13.67 -9.93 2.03
N LEU A 155 -14.24 -11.13 2.23
CA LEU A 155 -13.96 -11.97 3.40
C LEU A 155 -12.49 -12.42 3.48
N TYR A 156 -11.90 -12.81 2.34
CA TYR A 156 -10.48 -13.16 2.28
C TYR A 156 -9.58 -11.94 2.48
N LYS A 157 -9.99 -10.78 1.94
CA LYS A 157 -9.27 -9.51 2.14
C LYS A 157 -9.34 -9.03 3.59
N GLU A 158 -10.44 -9.30 4.28
CA GLU A 158 -10.67 -8.94 5.67
C GLU A 158 -9.73 -9.69 6.62
N ARG A 159 -9.64 -11.04 6.52
CA ARG A 159 -8.70 -11.83 7.34
C ARG A 159 -7.26 -11.39 7.16
N ASN A 160 -6.86 -11.10 5.91
CA ASN A 160 -5.53 -10.59 5.61
C ASN A 160 -5.30 -9.18 6.20
N ALA A 161 -6.34 -8.34 6.25
CA ALA A 161 -6.24 -7.02 6.84
C ALA A 161 -6.06 -7.10 8.36
N VAL A 162 -6.76 -8.00 9.06
CA VAL A 162 -6.58 -8.22 10.51
C VAL A 162 -5.15 -8.64 10.83
N ALA A 163 -4.60 -9.62 10.11
CA ALA A 163 -3.23 -10.07 10.31
C ALA A 163 -2.20 -8.94 10.03
N ASP A 164 -2.34 -8.24 8.90
CA ASP A 164 -1.46 -7.10 8.58
C ASP A 164 -1.56 -5.98 9.66
N ILE A 165 -2.75 -5.68 10.19
CA ILE A 165 -2.96 -4.66 11.23
C ILE A 165 -2.29 -5.09 12.54
N ASN A 166 -2.49 -6.32 12.98
CA ASN A 166 -1.91 -6.81 14.24
C ASN A 166 -0.37 -6.83 14.20
N ASP A 167 0.22 -7.31 13.10
CA ASP A 167 1.68 -7.28 12.94
C ASP A 167 2.20 -5.83 12.93
N LEU A 168 1.54 -4.92 12.19
CA LEU A 168 1.92 -3.50 12.16
C LEU A 168 1.75 -2.80 13.51
N LEU A 169 0.74 -3.17 14.31
CA LEU A 169 0.55 -2.64 15.67
C LEU A 169 1.69 -3.06 16.60
N ALA A 170 2.08 -4.33 16.57
CA ALA A 170 3.22 -4.81 17.34
C ALA A 170 4.50 -4.05 16.95
N ILE A 171 4.77 -3.91 15.65
CA ILE A 171 5.93 -3.16 15.14
C ILE A 171 5.83 -1.67 15.54
N ALA A 172 4.65 -1.05 15.46
CA ALA A 172 4.46 0.35 15.84
C ALA A 172 4.73 0.57 17.33
N LYS A 173 4.25 -0.34 18.19
CA LYS A 173 4.53 -0.33 19.64
C LYS A 173 6.03 -0.51 19.91
N GLU A 174 6.68 -1.48 19.28
CA GLU A 174 8.13 -1.70 19.43
C GLU A 174 8.96 -0.49 19.00
N ARG A 175 8.50 0.25 17.99
CA ARG A 175 9.12 1.49 17.52
C ARG A 175 8.76 2.73 18.37
N ASN A 176 7.99 2.57 19.45
CA ASN A 176 7.47 3.67 20.28
C ASN A 176 6.73 4.73 19.44
N LEU A 177 5.98 4.31 18.42
CA LEU A 177 5.16 5.21 17.62
C LEU A 177 4.05 5.82 18.48
N TRP A 178 3.97 7.14 18.52
CA TRP A 178 2.87 7.86 19.14
C TRP A 178 2.03 8.59 18.09
N MET A 179 0.85 8.06 17.76
CA MET A 179 0.00 8.57 16.68
C MET A 179 -0.39 10.05 16.84
N PRO A 180 -0.69 10.57 18.06
CA PRO A 180 -0.94 12.00 18.25
C PRO A 180 0.24 12.91 17.88
N SER A 181 1.49 12.42 17.92
CA SER A 181 2.67 13.20 17.51
C SER A 181 2.84 13.29 15.99
N GLU A 182 2.11 12.47 15.22
CA GLU A 182 2.17 12.42 13.76
C GLU A 182 1.37 13.56 13.11
N THR A 183 1.67 14.79 13.52
CA THR A 183 0.98 16.05 13.13
C THR A 183 1.00 16.36 11.63
N TRP A 184 1.85 15.66 10.88
CA TRP A 184 1.91 15.76 9.42
C TRP A 184 0.75 15.03 8.74
N LEU A 185 0.12 14.06 9.40
CA LEU A 185 -1.08 13.40 8.90
C LEU A 185 -2.26 14.37 8.96
N PRO A 186 -3.16 14.37 7.95
CA PRO A 186 -4.35 15.20 8.00
C PRO A 186 -5.22 14.90 9.23
N LYS A 187 -5.64 15.94 9.97
CA LYS A 187 -6.51 15.78 11.16
C LYS A 187 -7.79 14.98 10.86
N THR A 188 -8.36 15.16 9.67
CA THR A 188 -9.55 14.40 9.24
C THR A 188 -9.27 12.91 9.05
N PHE A 189 -8.05 12.56 8.65
CA PHE A 189 -7.60 11.18 8.50
C PHE A 189 -7.43 10.52 9.87
N GLN A 190 -6.78 11.21 10.82
CA GLN A 190 -6.64 10.75 12.20
C GLN A 190 -8.00 10.62 12.92
N ARG A 191 -8.86 11.63 12.83
CA ARG A 191 -10.19 11.60 13.47
C ARG A 191 -11.05 10.44 12.98
N ARG A 192 -11.01 10.15 11.68
CA ARG A 192 -11.72 8.99 11.10
C ARG A 192 -11.13 7.65 11.57
N ALA A 193 -9.85 7.63 11.97
CA ALA A 193 -9.26 6.41 12.51
C ALA A 193 -9.84 6.06 13.88
N VAL A 194 -10.13 7.04 14.76
CA VAL A 194 -10.69 6.80 16.11
C VAL A 194 -11.90 5.86 16.06
N ASN A 195 -12.91 6.19 15.25
CA ASN A 195 -14.11 5.35 15.12
C ASN A 195 -13.79 3.95 14.56
N ARG A 196 -12.81 3.83 13.67
CA ARG A 196 -12.40 2.54 13.12
C ARG A 196 -11.61 1.71 14.13
N VAL A 197 -10.80 2.34 14.97
CA VAL A 197 -10.07 1.69 16.06
C VAL A 197 -11.07 1.11 17.05
N GLN A 198 -12.07 1.89 17.49
CA GLN A 198 -13.10 1.37 18.39
C GLN A 198 -13.84 0.16 17.78
N ALA A 199 -14.25 0.26 16.51
CA ALA A 199 -14.88 -0.86 15.82
C ALA A 199 -13.95 -2.08 15.74
N TYR A 200 -12.66 -1.86 15.49
CA TYR A 200 -11.66 -2.92 15.39
C TYR A 200 -11.44 -3.63 16.72
N VAL A 201 -11.24 -2.90 17.81
CA VAL A 201 -11.06 -3.47 19.16
C VAL A 201 -12.30 -4.23 19.63
N ASN A 202 -13.49 -3.72 19.29
CA ASN A 202 -14.74 -4.41 19.61
C ASN A 202 -14.87 -5.77 18.92
N GLU A 203 -14.35 -5.90 17.70
CA GLU A 203 -14.45 -7.12 16.90
C GLU A 203 -13.25 -8.07 17.10
N VAL A 204 -12.05 -7.53 17.12
CA VAL A 204 -10.77 -8.25 17.25
C VAL A 204 -10.27 -8.09 18.69
N LYS A 205 -10.73 -9.01 19.55
CA LYS A 205 -10.45 -9.01 20.99
C LYS A 205 -8.95 -9.11 21.29
N GLY A 206 -8.52 -8.47 22.38
CA GLY A 206 -7.14 -8.52 22.89
C GLY A 206 -6.15 -7.61 22.14
N THR A 207 -6.64 -6.66 21.35
CA THR A 207 -5.79 -5.69 20.63
C THR A 207 -5.77 -4.30 21.27
N ASP A 208 -6.61 -4.06 22.26
CA ASP A 208 -6.79 -2.80 23.01
C ASP A 208 -5.46 -2.25 23.53
N MET A 209 -4.68 -3.05 24.26
CA MET A 209 -3.40 -2.61 24.80
C MET A 209 -2.37 -2.15 23.75
N PHE A 210 -2.49 -2.60 22.50
CA PHE A 210 -1.58 -2.17 21.43
C PHE A 210 -2.01 -0.83 20.83
N TRP A 211 -3.32 -0.57 20.75
CA TRP A 211 -3.87 0.71 20.31
C TRP A 211 -3.63 1.81 21.35
N ASP A 212 -3.81 1.48 22.64
CA ASP A 212 -3.49 2.39 23.76
C ASP A 212 -2.00 2.76 23.78
N ALA A 213 -1.12 1.77 23.59
CA ALA A 213 0.33 2.00 23.54
C ALA A 213 0.80 2.96 22.44
N ILE A 214 0.01 3.15 21.37
CA ILE A 214 0.31 4.10 20.29
C ILE A 214 -0.55 5.37 20.34
N GLY A 215 -1.33 5.54 21.40
CA GLY A 215 -2.05 6.79 21.72
C GLY A 215 -3.48 6.88 21.24
N TYR A 216 -4.19 5.76 21.16
CA TYR A 216 -5.65 5.73 21.01
C TYR A 216 -6.33 5.35 22.32
N GLU A 217 -7.34 6.12 22.72
CA GLU A 217 -8.24 5.77 23.82
C GLU A 217 -9.26 4.72 23.30
N VAL A 218 -9.28 3.52 23.90
CA VAL A 218 -10.05 2.35 23.41
C VAL A 218 -10.75 1.55 24.49
#